data_AF-A0A132CGV1-F1
#
_entry.id   AF-A0A132CGV1-F1
#
_cell.length_a   1.000
_cell.length_b   1.000
_cell.length_c   1.000
_cell.angle_alpha   90.00
_cell.angle_beta   90.00
_cell.angle_gamma   90.00
#
_symmetry.space_group_name_H-M   'P 1'
#
loop_
_entity.id
_entity.type
_entity.pdbx_description
1 polymer ?
#
loop_
_entity_poly.entity_id
_entity_poly.type
_entity_poly.pdbx_seq_one_letter_code
_entity_poly.pdbx_strand_id
1 'polypeptide(L)'
;MTTRWMLAGLFCACVVASSAAQVPPAAPPGSVIAHSAAATRVFLGSPSLAILPDGAYVASHDMFGPSALPDEVHVFASHDEGQTWEKLSVVAGQYWSSLFVVDGALYLMGTDRSMGTPVIRRSTDGGATWTTPSDAQTGRFALTGRYITGPVPVLVERGRVWRAFEVIEGGDLRSLVLSAPVDRDLLDTRNWRATKPLPSDHSWLDNNFLAWEEGSVVSTGERDPAIVLRVNTKHGPEMAALVHVRADGRSLSFDPARDFVDFPGGGKKFTVRFDPRSERYWSLANAVPNADGTANLERVRNTLALTSSPDLRHWTVERVLLQSADRLRHGFQYADWQFEGDDIVAVVRMAFDDSEGGAQSQHDSNYVTFVRVRDFRHAASPKRAENGSR
;
A
#
# COMPACT_ATOMS: atom_id res chain seq x y z
N MET A 1 -68.46 -24.71 54.98
CA MET A 1 -67.84 -25.85 54.26
C MET A 1 -67.42 -25.38 52.88
N THR A 2 -66.37 -26.01 52.33
CA THR A 2 -65.72 -25.83 51.02
C THR A 2 -64.74 -24.66 50.85
N THR A 3 -63.53 -24.86 51.37
CA THR A 3 -62.31 -24.15 50.93
C THR A 3 -61.74 -24.88 49.71
N ARG A 4 -61.69 -24.20 48.55
CA ARG A 4 -61.07 -24.72 47.31
C ARG A 4 -59.56 -24.56 47.38
N TRP A 5 -58.83 -25.67 47.23
CA TRP A 5 -57.39 -25.69 46.99
C TRP A 5 -57.13 -25.45 45.49
N MET A 6 -56.29 -24.47 45.15
CA MET A 6 -55.71 -24.33 43.81
C MET A 6 -54.30 -24.92 43.82
N LEU A 7 -54.09 -26.02 43.10
CA LEU A 7 -52.75 -26.50 42.73
C LEU A 7 -52.21 -25.62 41.60
N ALA A 8 -51.05 -25.01 41.82
CA ALA A 8 -50.24 -24.41 40.76
C ALA A 8 -49.28 -25.48 40.21
N GLY A 9 -49.56 -25.99 39.01
CA GLY A 9 -48.63 -26.84 38.27
C GLY A 9 -47.62 -25.99 37.50
N LEU A 10 -46.35 -26.04 37.89
CA LEU A 10 -45.26 -25.41 37.14
C LEU A 10 -44.92 -26.31 35.92
N PHE A 11 -45.27 -25.86 34.72
CA PHE A 11 -44.79 -26.48 33.47
C PHE A 11 -43.39 -25.94 33.17
N CYS A 12 -42.36 -26.76 33.41
CA CYS A 12 -40.99 -26.44 33.04
C CYS A 12 -40.78 -26.84 31.56
N ALA A 13 -40.96 -25.89 30.65
CA ALA A 13 -40.64 -26.10 29.23
C ALA A 13 -39.13 -26.02 29.05
N CYS A 14 -38.47 -27.16 28.88
CA CYS A 14 -37.07 -27.23 28.45
C CYS A 14 -37.00 -26.78 26.98
N VAL A 15 -36.62 -25.52 26.75
CA VAL A 15 -36.26 -25.04 25.42
C VAL A 15 -34.87 -25.56 25.10
N VAL A 16 -34.80 -26.62 24.28
CA VAL A 16 -33.55 -27.05 23.67
C VAL A 16 -33.24 -26.04 22.57
N ALA A 17 -32.42 -25.04 22.90
CA ALA A 17 -31.87 -24.13 21.90
C ALA A 17 -30.95 -24.94 20.97
N SER A 18 -31.45 -25.25 19.77
CA SER A 18 -30.59 -25.75 18.69
C SER A 18 -29.70 -24.59 18.26
N SER A 19 -28.46 -24.57 18.72
CA SER A 19 -27.42 -23.70 18.19
C SER A 19 -27.18 -24.12 16.73
N ALA A 20 -27.70 -23.33 15.79
CA ALA A 20 -27.31 -23.43 14.40
C ALA A 20 -25.79 -23.30 14.34
N ALA A 21 -25.11 -24.26 13.71
CA ALA A 21 -23.68 -24.19 13.50
C ALA A 21 -23.37 -22.88 12.77
N GLN A 22 -22.64 -21.97 13.42
CA GLN A 22 -22.14 -20.76 12.77
C GLN A 22 -21.23 -21.23 11.63
N VAL A 23 -21.62 -20.90 10.40
CA VAL A 23 -20.73 -21.07 9.24
C VAL A 23 -19.51 -20.20 9.53
N PRO A 24 -18.29 -20.79 9.61
CA PRO A 24 -17.10 -20.00 9.84
C PRO A 24 -16.95 -18.97 8.73
N PRO A 25 -16.51 -17.74 9.04
CA PRO A 25 -16.33 -16.70 8.05
C PRO A 25 -15.38 -17.17 6.96
N ALA A 26 -15.59 -16.67 5.73
CA ALA A 26 -14.72 -17.00 4.62
C ALA A 26 -13.28 -16.58 4.94
N ALA A 27 -12.30 -17.42 4.58
CA ALA A 27 -10.90 -17.07 4.74
C ALA A 27 -10.58 -15.81 3.90
N PRO A 28 -9.70 -14.92 4.38
CA PRO A 28 -9.29 -13.76 3.61
C PRO A 28 -8.57 -14.22 2.32
N PRO A 29 -8.68 -13.48 1.21
CA PRO A 29 -7.98 -13.82 -0.02
C PRO A 29 -6.45 -13.84 0.15
N GLY A 30 -5.81 -14.88 -0.40
CA GLY A 30 -4.36 -15.05 -0.37
C GLY A 30 -3.84 -15.82 0.85
N SER A 31 -2.53 -15.81 1.04
CA SER A 31 -1.87 -16.39 2.22
C SER A 31 -1.76 -15.33 3.31
N VAL A 32 -2.19 -15.62 4.53
CA VAL A 32 -2.09 -14.66 5.65
C VAL A 32 -0.64 -14.54 6.11
N ILE A 33 -0.13 -13.30 6.17
CA ILE A 33 1.19 -12.97 6.75
C ILE A 33 0.99 -12.56 8.21
N ALA A 34 0.02 -11.70 8.46
CA ALA A 34 -0.30 -11.19 9.79
C ALA A 34 -1.80 -10.92 9.94
N HIS A 35 -2.29 -11.08 11.16
CA HIS A 35 -3.66 -10.77 11.56
C HIS A 35 -3.67 -10.04 12.90
N SER A 36 -4.60 -9.10 13.04
CA SER A 36 -4.94 -8.43 14.29
C SER A 36 -6.44 -8.17 14.31
N ALA A 37 -7.17 -8.85 15.18
CA ALA A 37 -8.62 -8.69 15.30
C ALA A 37 -8.99 -7.23 15.60
N ALA A 38 -10.10 -6.73 15.05
CA ALA A 38 -10.53 -5.35 15.25
C ALA A 38 -10.70 -4.95 16.73
N ALA A 39 -11.06 -5.91 17.58
CA ALA A 39 -11.21 -5.72 19.03
C ALA A 39 -9.92 -5.26 19.72
N THR A 40 -8.73 -5.56 19.17
CA THR A 40 -7.44 -5.12 19.72
C THR A 40 -7.21 -3.63 19.55
N ARG A 41 -7.91 -2.99 18.59
CA ARG A 41 -7.65 -1.61 18.13
C ARG A 41 -6.21 -1.37 17.65
N VAL A 42 -5.56 -2.43 17.19
CA VAL A 42 -4.29 -2.44 16.48
C VAL A 42 -4.59 -2.84 15.04
N PHE A 43 -4.38 -1.93 14.10
CA PHE A 43 -4.62 -2.14 12.67
C PHE A 43 -3.28 -2.27 11.94
N LEU A 44 -3.25 -3.08 10.89
CA LEU A 44 -2.01 -3.40 10.17
C LEU A 44 -1.85 -2.46 8.97
N GLY A 45 -0.74 -1.73 8.91
CA GLY A 45 -0.49 -0.65 7.96
C GLY A 45 0.67 -0.90 7.00
N SER A 46 0.73 -0.10 5.94
CA SER A 46 1.93 0.12 5.12
C SER A 46 2.75 -1.14 4.75
N PRO A 47 2.15 -2.15 4.10
CA PRO A 47 2.88 -3.34 3.74
C PRO A 47 3.90 -3.07 2.61
N SER A 48 5.07 -3.69 2.66
CA SER A 48 6.08 -3.66 1.59
C SER A 48 6.64 -5.05 1.30
N LEU A 49 7.09 -5.28 0.06
CA LEU A 49 7.60 -6.57 -0.41
C LEU A 49 8.92 -6.41 -1.19
N ALA A 50 9.90 -7.24 -0.84
CA ALA A 50 11.11 -7.45 -1.62
C ALA A 50 11.34 -8.95 -1.88
N ILE A 51 11.99 -9.25 -3.01
CA ILE A 51 12.49 -10.59 -3.35
C ILE A 51 14.01 -10.53 -3.23
N LEU A 52 14.59 -11.39 -2.40
CA LEU A 52 16.03 -11.49 -2.18
C LEU A 52 16.70 -12.24 -3.34
N PRO A 53 18.04 -12.09 -3.53
CA PRO A 53 18.76 -12.79 -4.61
C PRO A 53 18.71 -14.32 -4.52
N ASP A 54 18.49 -14.88 -3.33
CA ASP A 54 18.33 -16.31 -3.09
C ASP A 54 16.90 -16.82 -3.36
N GLY A 55 15.98 -15.93 -3.76
CA GLY A 55 14.58 -16.23 -4.06
C GLY A 55 13.65 -16.11 -2.85
N ALA A 56 14.14 -15.87 -1.64
CA ALA A 56 13.29 -15.67 -0.49
C ALA A 56 12.48 -14.37 -0.61
N TYR A 57 11.22 -14.38 -0.16
CA TYR A 57 10.40 -13.18 -0.11
C TYR A 57 10.48 -12.58 1.27
N VAL A 58 10.63 -11.26 1.35
CA VAL A 58 10.60 -10.52 2.61
C VAL A 58 9.47 -9.51 2.55
N ALA A 59 8.56 -9.62 3.51
CA ALA A 59 7.45 -8.70 3.68
C ALA A 59 7.62 -7.92 4.97
N SER A 60 7.18 -6.67 4.98
CA SER A 60 7.09 -5.89 6.20
C SER A 60 5.77 -5.16 6.30
N HIS A 61 5.35 -4.82 7.52
CA HIS A 61 4.24 -3.91 7.74
C HIS A 61 4.46 -3.12 9.04
N ASP A 62 3.91 -1.91 9.12
CA ASP A 62 3.79 -1.17 10.39
C ASP A 62 2.39 -1.37 10.98
N MET A 63 2.12 -0.70 12.10
CA MET A 63 0.82 -0.75 12.77
C MET A 63 0.30 0.66 13.03
N PHE A 64 -1.02 0.81 13.08
CA PHE A 64 -1.69 2.05 13.41
C PHE A 64 -2.95 1.78 14.24
N GLY A 65 -3.54 2.84 14.77
CA GLY A 65 -4.75 2.75 15.59
C GLY A 65 -4.50 3.07 17.07
N PRO A 66 -5.58 3.17 17.86
CA PRO A 66 -5.53 3.70 19.22
C PRO A 66 -4.64 2.91 20.20
N SER A 67 -4.41 1.63 19.92
CA SER A 67 -3.66 0.72 20.79
C SER A 67 -2.37 0.19 20.15
N ALA A 68 -2.02 0.66 18.96
CA ALA A 68 -0.80 0.26 18.30
C ALA A 68 0.44 0.83 19.02
N LEU A 69 1.49 0.01 19.15
CA LEU A 69 2.80 0.53 19.50
C LEU A 69 3.27 1.44 18.36
N PRO A 70 3.73 2.66 18.66
CA PRO A 70 4.18 3.58 17.63
C PRO A 70 5.52 3.11 17.06
N ASP A 71 5.74 3.42 15.78
CA ASP A 71 7.07 3.48 15.17
C ASP A 71 7.85 2.16 15.11
N GLU A 72 7.13 1.03 14.97
CA GLU A 72 7.69 -0.30 14.73
C GLU A 72 7.29 -0.86 13.37
N VAL A 73 8.25 -1.48 12.68
CA VAL A 73 8.03 -2.28 11.47
C VAL A 73 8.29 -3.75 11.78
N HIS A 74 7.29 -4.60 11.53
CA HIS A 74 7.41 -6.04 11.64
C HIS A 74 7.88 -6.61 10.31
N VAL A 75 8.86 -7.53 10.35
CA VAL A 75 9.46 -8.16 9.16
C VAL A 75 9.20 -9.65 9.18
N PHE A 76 8.84 -10.20 8.02
CA PHE A 76 8.51 -11.60 7.81
C PHE A 76 9.23 -12.12 6.56
N ALA A 77 9.52 -13.42 6.53
CA ALA A 77 10.05 -14.07 5.33
C ALA A 77 9.22 -15.28 4.92
N SER A 78 9.30 -15.60 3.63
CA SER A 78 8.80 -16.84 3.04
C SER A 78 9.88 -17.45 2.17
N HIS A 79 10.08 -18.76 2.34
CA HIS A 79 11.01 -19.58 1.57
C HIS A 79 10.29 -20.57 0.64
N ASP A 80 8.97 -20.44 0.49
CA ASP A 80 8.11 -21.34 -0.26
C ASP A 80 7.14 -20.58 -1.19
N GLU A 81 7.64 -19.51 -1.81
CA GLU A 81 6.91 -18.67 -2.78
C GLU A 81 5.65 -18.01 -2.21
N GLY A 82 5.66 -17.66 -0.92
CA GLY A 82 4.58 -16.94 -0.23
C GLY A 82 3.46 -17.85 0.28
N GLN A 83 3.67 -19.16 0.34
CA GLN A 83 2.69 -20.11 0.90
C GLN A 83 2.65 -20.04 2.42
N THR A 84 3.82 -19.99 3.06
CA THR A 84 3.97 -19.81 4.51
C THR A 84 4.91 -18.66 4.82
N TRP A 85 4.70 -18.04 5.98
CA TRP A 85 5.43 -16.85 6.42
C TRP A 85 5.85 -17.00 7.88
N GLU A 86 7.10 -16.63 8.16
CA GLU A 86 7.65 -16.58 9.52
C GLU A 86 8.05 -15.15 9.88
N LYS A 87 7.81 -14.75 11.13
CA LYS A 87 8.25 -13.44 11.62
C LYS A 87 9.75 -13.49 11.91
N LEU A 88 10.53 -12.63 11.26
CA LEU A 88 11.98 -12.55 11.42
C LEU A 88 12.39 -11.56 12.51
N SER A 89 11.84 -10.35 12.48
CA SER A 89 12.28 -9.27 13.37
C SER A 89 11.21 -8.22 13.61
N VAL A 90 11.48 -7.35 14.58
CA VAL A 90 10.77 -6.07 14.78
C VAL A 90 11.81 -4.96 14.76
N VAL A 91 11.61 -3.97 13.89
CA VAL A 91 12.50 -2.82 13.72
C VAL A 91 11.86 -1.61 14.37
N ALA A 92 12.38 -1.21 15.53
CA ALA A 92 11.93 -0.01 16.25
C ALA A 92 12.54 1.28 15.68
N GLY A 93 11.81 2.38 15.77
CA GLY A 93 12.19 3.67 15.21
C GLY A 93 12.15 3.64 13.68
N GLN A 94 11.05 3.10 13.13
CA GLN A 94 10.83 2.96 11.70
C GLN A 94 9.31 2.97 11.40
N TYR A 95 8.91 3.67 10.34
CA TYR A 95 7.51 3.78 9.92
C TYR A 95 7.41 4.04 8.40
N TRP A 96 6.26 3.77 7.79
CA TRP A 96 5.97 4.07 6.36
C TRP A 96 7.10 3.67 5.41
N SER A 97 7.50 2.39 5.48
CA SER A 97 8.77 1.96 4.91
C SER A 97 8.62 1.09 3.67
N SER A 98 9.58 1.24 2.75
CA SER A 98 9.75 0.38 1.59
C SER A 98 10.94 -0.56 1.81
N LEU A 99 10.75 -1.84 1.51
CA LEU A 99 11.81 -2.81 1.33
C LEU A 99 12.34 -2.76 -0.11
N PHE A 100 13.65 -2.82 -0.28
CA PHE A 100 14.28 -2.92 -1.59
C PHE A 100 15.67 -3.55 -1.49
N VAL A 101 16.14 -4.15 -2.57
CA VAL A 101 17.44 -4.84 -2.62
C VAL A 101 18.39 -4.04 -3.52
N VAL A 102 19.61 -3.82 -3.02
CA VAL A 102 20.73 -3.25 -3.80
C VAL A 102 21.98 -4.04 -3.45
N ASP A 103 22.71 -4.47 -4.47
CA ASP A 103 23.97 -5.24 -4.34
C ASP A 103 23.89 -6.41 -3.35
N GLY A 104 22.76 -7.12 -3.39
CA GLY A 104 22.49 -8.30 -2.57
C GLY A 104 22.14 -8.02 -1.11
N ALA A 105 22.20 -6.76 -0.65
CA ALA A 105 21.74 -6.37 0.67
C ALA A 105 20.28 -5.90 0.64
N LEU A 106 19.55 -6.20 1.71
CA LEU A 106 18.19 -5.73 1.89
C LEU A 106 18.21 -4.38 2.61
N TYR A 107 17.46 -3.41 2.08
CA TYR A 107 17.31 -2.08 2.66
C TYR A 107 15.87 -1.84 3.08
N LEU A 108 15.74 -1.09 4.18
CA LEU A 108 14.46 -0.59 4.69
C LEU A 108 14.60 0.92 4.83
N MET A 109 13.81 1.66 4.06
CA MET A 109 13.83 3.11 4.10
C MET A 109 12.43 3.59 4.41
N GLY A 110 12.28 4.65 5.19
CA GLY A 110 11.00 5.22 5.62
C GLY A 110 11.23 6.46 6.46
N THR A 111 10.34 6.72 7.41
CA THR A 111 10.58 7.69 8.49
C THR A 111 10.92 6.97 9.79
N ASP A 112 11.56 7.64 10.74
CA ASP A 112 11.85 7.08 12.07
C ASP A 112 10.60 6.92 12.95
N ARG A 113 9.51 7.59 12.58
CA ARG A 113 8.19 7.56 13.22
C ARG A 113 7.11 8.12 12.31
N SER A 114 5.84 8.04 12.73
CA SER A 114 4.77 8.77 12.05
C SER A 114 5.07 10.27 11.98
N MET A 115 5.04 10.84 10.76
CA MET A 115 5.44 12.22 10.47
C MET A 115 6.87 12.58 10.94
N GLY A 116 7.77 11.60 10.96
CA GLY A 116 9.14 11.71 11.42
C GLY A 116 10.12 12.24 10.37
N THR A 117 11.40 11.96 10.58
CA THR A 117 12.50 12.27 9.65
C THR A 117 12.86 11.02 8.84
N PRO A 118 13.26 11.16 7.56
CA PRO A 118 13.71 10.02 6.78
C PRO A 118 14.88 9.27 7.42
N VAL A 119 14.83 7.95 7.37
CA VAL A 119 15.92 7.05 7.78
C VAL A 119 16.02 5.88 6.81
N ILE A 120 17.23 5.32 6.69
CA ILE A 120 17.53 4.11 5.93
C ILE A 120 18.31 3.12 6.79
N ARG A 121 18.00 1.84 6.63
CA ARG A 121 18.67 0.73 7.31
C ARG A 121 19.07 -0.32 6.28
N ARG A 122 20.07 -1.12 6.64
CA ARG A 122 20.55 -2.25 5.85
C ARG A 122 20.48 -3.52 6.68
N SER A 123 20.12 -4.62 6.05
CA SER A 123 20.27 -5.99 6.52
C SER A 123 21.09 -6.78 5.50
N THR A 124 21.96 -7.64 6.00
CA THR A 124 22.78 -8.57 5.21
C THR A 124 22.48 -10.04 5.54
N ASP A 125 21.43 -10.29 6.33
CA ASP A 125 21.01 -11.61 6.82
C ASP A 125 19.52 -11.86 6.54
N GLY A 126 19.02 -11.33 5.43
CA GLY A 126 17.65 -11.54 4.96
C GLY A 126 16.57 -10.81 5.75
N GLY A 127 16.94 -9.85 6.58
CA GLY A 127 16.02 -9.06 7.41
C GLY A 127 15.92 -9.51 8.86
N ALA A 128 16.76 -10.45 9.32
CA ALA A 128 16.80 -10.88 10.72
C ALA A 128 17.40 -9.81 11.64
N THR A 129 18.44 -9.10 11.18
CA THR A 129 19.04 -7.97 11.88
C THR A 129 19.21 -6.75 10.98
N TRP A 130 19.23 -5.56 11.60
CA TRP A 130 19.22 -4.28 10.90
C TRP A 130 20.20 -3.30 11.52
N THR A 131 20.83 -2.46 10.69
CA THR A 131 21.61 -1.31 11.17
C THR A 131 20.73 -0.29 11.90
N THR A 132 21.36 0.49 12.78
CA THR A 132 20.70 1.55 13.56
C THR A 132 21.08 2.93 13.00
N PRO A 133 20.12 3.77 12.57
CA PRO A 133 20.37 5.10 12.04
C PRO A 133 20.60 6.10 13.17
N SER A 134 21.82 6.15 13.72
CA SER A 134 22.18 7.10 14.79
C SER A 134 22.58 8.48 14.26
N ASP A 135 23.19 8.52 13.08
CA ASP A 135 23.79 9.71 12.46
C ASP A 135 23.83 9.60 10.93
N ALA A 136 24.45 10.60 10.29
CA ALA A 136 24.53 10.67 8.84
C ALA A 136 25.33 9.53 8.21
N GLN A 137 26.23 8.87 8.94
CA GLN A 137 27.05 7.77 8.43
C GLN A 137 26.34 6.42 8.55
N THR A 138 25.28 6.34 9.36
CA THR A 138 24.61 5.10 9.76
C THR A 138 23.15 5.03 9.33
N GLY A 139 22.68 6.00 8.55
CA GLY A 139 21.37 5.98 7.90
C GLY A 139 20.37 7.04 8.37
N ARG A 140 20.79 8.02 9.19
CA ARG A 140 19.92 9.13 9.60
C ARG A 140 20.09 10.34 8.70
N PHE A 141 19.01 10.84 8.10
CA PHE A 141 19.09 12.01 7.24
C PHE A 141 19.20 13.30 8.06
N ALA A 142 20.11 14.19 7.66
CA ALA A 142 20.23 15.54 8.23
C ALA A 142 19.19 16.50 7.65
N LEU A 143 17.92 16.06 7.63
CA LEU A 143 16.78 16.81 7.12
C LEU A 143 15.91 17.29 8.28
N THR A 144 15.63 18.58 8.31
CA THR A 144 14.67 19.15 9.27
C THR A 144 13.25 19.05 8.72
N GLY A 145 12.26 18.96 9.60
CA GLY A 145 10.85 18.93 9.24
C GLY A 145 10.17 17.61 9.58
N ARG A 146 8.92 17.51 9.17
CA ARG A 146 8.08 16.31 9.31
C ARG A 146 7.79 15.77 7.93
N TYR A 147 7.99 14.48 7.73
CA TYR A 147 7.88 13.85 6.43
C TYR A 147 6.79 12.78 6.45
N ILE A 148 6.06 12.70 5.35
CA ILE A 148 5.12 11.63 5.05
C ILE A 148 5.64 10.88 3.83
N THR A 149 5.31 9.60 3.76
CA THR A 149 5.48 8.73 2.61
C THR A 149 4.58 7.51 2.84
N GLY A 150 4.78 6.46 2.05
CA GLY A 150 4.28 5.13 2.32
C GLY A 150 5.26 4.09 1.76
N PRO A 151 4.84 2.83 1.65
CA PRO A 151 5.54 1.84 0.84
C PRO A 151 5.41 2.18 -0.64
N VAL A 152 6.33 3.02 -1.11
CA VAL A 152 6.45 3.44 -2.52
C VAL A 152 7.64 2.74 -3.18
N PRO A 153 7.60 2.49 -4.50
CA PRO A 153 8.75 1.97 -5.23
C PRO A 153 10.03 2.76 -4.96
N VAL A 154 11.11 2.00 -4.75
CA VAL A 154 12.47 2.52 -4.83
C VAL A 154 13.01 2.15 -6.21
N LEU A 155 13.23 3.17 -7.04
CA LEU A 155 13.74 2.97 -8.39
C LEU A 155 15.27 2.92 -8.35
N VAL A 156 15.86 1.87 -8.90
CA VAL A 156 17.30 1.77 -9.15
C VAL A 156 17.52 1.87 -10.65
N GLU A 157 17.99 3.03 -11.10
CA GLU A 157 18.13 3.33 -12.52
C GLU A 157 19.19 4.41 -12.72
N ARG A 158 19.92 4.34 -13.85
CA ARG A 158 20.98 5.32 -14.21
C ARG A 158 22.05 5.47 -13.14
N GLY A 159 22.46 4.34 -12.55
CA GLY A 159 23.47 4.33 -11.49
C GLY A 159 23.03 5.05 -10.22
N ARG A 160 21.72 5.18 -9.98
CA ARG A 160 21.17 5.87 -8.82
C ARG A 160 19.98 5.14 -8.22
N VAL A 161 19.82 5.33 -6.92
CA VAL A 161 18.62 4.99 -6.17
C VAL A 161 17.74 6.24 -6.10
N TRP A 162 16.43 6.10 -6.23
CA TRP A 162 15.46 7.18 -6.15
C TRP A 162 14.25 6.77 -5.31
N ARG A 163 13.82 7.65 -4.41
CA ARG A 163 12.64 7.42 -3.58
C ARG A 163 11.93 8.74 -3.26
N ALA A 164 10.61 8.75 -3.40
CA ALA A 164 9.80 9.93 -3.12
C ALA A 164 9.40 10.03 -1.63
N PHE A 165 9.26 11.27 -1.19
CA PHE A 165 8.72 11.65 0.10
C PHE A 165 7.88 12.92 -0.07
N GLU A 166 7.06 13.22 0.92
CA GLU A 166 6.40 14.51 1.06
C GLU A 166 6.85 15.17 2.36
N VAL A 167 7.21 16.46 2.32
CA VAL A 167 7.48 17.23 3.55
C VAL A 167 6.26 18.08 3.91
N ILE A 168 5.94 18.13 5.20
CA ILE A 168 4.85 18.96 5.74
C ILE A 168 5.38 20.37 6.00
N GLU A 169 4.94 21.34 5.20
CA GLU A 169 5.33 22.74 5.33
C GLU A 169 4.11 23.65 5.16
N GLY A 170 3.86 24.53 6.14
CA GLY A 170 2.74 25.48 6.07
C GLY A 170 1.34 24.84 6.17
N GLY A 171 1.26 23.56 6.53
CA GLY A 171 0.01 22.79 6.52
C GLY A 171 -0.20 21.97 5.24
N ASP A 172 0.68 22.14 4.24
CA ASP A 172 0.62 21.44 2.96
C ASP A 172 1.64 20.31 2.86
N LEU A 173 1.36 19.36 1.97
CA LEU A 173 2.31 18.32 1.57
C LEU A 173 3.07 18.78 0.33
N ARG A 174 4.40 18.74 0.41
CA ARG A 174 5.27 19.14 -0.70
C ARG A 174 6.10 17.96 -1.16
N SER A 175 5.89 17.54 -2.41
CA SER A 175 6.57 16.36 -2.96
C SER A 175 8.06 16.63 -3.18
N LEU A 176 8.90 15.66 -2.88
CA LEU A 176 10.34 15.67 -3.14
C LEU A 176 10.87 14.26 -3.42
N VAL A 177 12.05 14.17 -4.02
CA VAL A 177 12.75 12.89 -4.24
C VAL A 177 14.11 12.95 -3.55
N LEU A 178 14.41 11.89 -2.80
CA LEU A 178 15.74 11.59 -2.31
C LEU A 178 16.43 10.64 -3.28
N SER A 179 17.70 10.92 -3.60
CA SER A 179 18.48 10.06 -4.48
C SER A 179 19.95 10.00 -4.13
N ALA A 180 20.56 8.83 -4.22
CA ALA A 180 22.00 8.61 -4.07
C ALA A 180 22.57 7.84 -5.28
N PRO A 181 23.86 8.01 -5.62
CA PRO A 181 24.55 7.07 -6.50
C PRO A 181 24.49 5.66 -5.92
N VAL A 182 24.24 4.66 -6.78
CA VAL A 182 24.10 3.25 -6.37
C VAL A 182 25.45 2.65 -5.95
N ASP A 183 26.55 3.17 -6.48
CA ASP A 183 27.94 2.73 -6.21
C ASP A 183 28.53 3.32 -4.92
N ARG A 184 27.70 3.99 -4.11
CA ARG A 184 28.10 4.61 -2.84
C ARG A 184 27.39 3.95 -1.68
N ASP A 185 27.97 4.09 -0.48
CA ASP A 185 27.32 3.60 0.71
C ASP A 185 25.99 4.36 0.94
N LEU A 186 24.89 3.65 0.76
CA LEU A 186 23.54 4.18 0.93
C LEU A 186 23.22 4.50 2.40
N LEU A 187 23.95 3.94 3.38
CA LEU A 187 23.81 4.30 4.79
C LEU A 187 24.43 5.67 5.10
N ASP A 188 25.43 6.09 4.34
CA ASP A 188 25.97 7.44 4.45
C ASP A 188 25.02 8.42 3.75
N THR A 189 24.11 9.02 4.52
CA THR A 189 23.06 9.92 4.04
C THR A 189 23.61 11.20 3.42
N ARG A 190 24.91 11.50 3.58
CA ARG A 190 25.59 12.59 2.86
C ARG A 190 25.76 12.31 1.37
N ASN A 191 25.69 11.04 0.96
CA ASN A 191 25.69 10.64 -0.46
C ASN A 191 24.34 10.91 -1.14
N TRP A 192 23.30 11.19 -0.37
CA TRP A 192 21.97 11.47 -0.87
C TRP A 192 21.79 12.96 -1.17
N ARG A 193 21.08 13.26 -2.25
CA ARG A 193 20.56 14.59 -2.55
C ARG A 193 19.04 14.58 -2.46
N ALA A 194 18.46 15.70 -2.04
CA ALA A 194 17.04 15.96 -2.12
C ALA A 194 16.77 16.95 -3.26
N THR A 195 15.64 16.78 -3.95
CA THR A 195 15.11 17.87 -4.78
C THR A 195 14.57 18.99 -3.91
N LYS A 196 14.48 20.21 -4.46
CA LYS A 196 13.66 21.26 -3.82
C LYS A 196 12.21 20.74 -3.68
N PRO A 197 11.56 20.84 -2.51
CA PRO A 197 10.17 20.43 -2.36
C PRO A 197 9.26 21.22 -3.31
N LEU A 198 8.38 20.50 -4.01
CA LEU A 198 7.38 21.05 -4.91
C LEU A 198 6.09 21.29 -4.11
N PRO A 199 5.59 22.53 -4.00
CA PRO A 199 4.37 22.83 -3.27
C PRO A 199 3.12 22.37 -4.03
N SER A 200 2.06 22.04 -3.28
CA SER A 200 0.70 21.92 -3.79
C SER A 200 -0.04 23.27 -3.76
N ASP A 201 -1.16 23.37 -4.46
CA ASP A 201 -2.06 24.54 -4.42
C ASP A 201 -3.51 24.08 -4.29
N HIS A 202 -4.19 24.54 -3.24
CA HIS A 202 -5.59 24.20 -2.96
C HIS A 202 -6.58 24.75 -3.99
N SER A 203 -6.18 25.70 -4.83
CA SER A 203 -7.01 26.23 -5.92
C SER A 203 -7.09 25.29 -7.13
N TRP A 204 -6.21 24.29 -7.23
CA TRP A 204 -6.23 23.31 -8.31
C TRP A 204 -7.54 22.53 -8.38
N LEU A 205 -7.85 22.07 -9.60
CA LEU A 205 -9.06 21.31 -9.90
C LEU A 205 -10.33 22.05 -9.46
N ASP A 206 -10.42 23.36 -9.72
CA ASP A 206 -11.54 24.21 -9.32
C ASP A 206 -11.82 24.20 -7.80
N ASN A 207 -10.75 24.28 -6.99
CA ASN A 207 -10.78 24.18 -5.51
C ASN A 207 -11.23 22.82 -4.96
N ASN A 208 -11.14 21.77 -5.78
CA ASN A 208 -11.50 20.41 -5.40
C ASN A 208 -10.29 19.60 -4.88
N PHE A 209 -9.05 20.04 -5.18
CA PHE A 209 -7.83 19.44 -4.66
C PHE A 209 -7.75 19.57 -3.13
N LEU A 210 -7.37 18.49 -2.45
CA LEU A 210 -7.14 18.48 -0.99
C LEU A 210 -5.66 18.24 -0.66
N ALA A 211 -5.05 17.23 -1.27
CA ALA A 211 -3.65 16.87 -1.06
C ALA A 211 -3.14 15.93 -2.16
N TRP A 212 -1.82 15.82 -2.25
CA TRP A 212 -1.12 14.75 -2.97
C TRP A 212 -0.16 14.03 -2.03
N GLU A 213 0.07 12.73 -2.23
CA GLU A 213 0.99 11.98 -1.36
C GLU A 213 1.40 10.63 -1.95
N GLU A 214 2.34 9.95 -1.29
CA GLU A 214 2.72 8.55 -1.53
C GLU A 214 3.17 8.29 -2.98
N GLY A 215 4.06 9.14 -3.47
CA GLY A 215 4.49 9.13 -4.87
C GLY A 215 5.28 7.88 -5.28
N SER A 216 4.85 7.21 -6.34
CA SER A 216 5.67 6.18 -7.00
C SER A 216 6.71 6.83 -7.90
N VAL A 217 8.01 6.62 -7.65
CA VAL A 217 9.06 7.00 -8.61
C VAL A 217 9.13 5.93 -9.69
N VAL A 218 8.93 6.33 -10.96
CA VAL A 218 8.80 5.42 -12.09
C VAL A 218 9.80 5.80 -13.18
N SER A 219 10.42 4.79 -13.81
CA SER A 219 11.20 4.98 -15.04
C SER A 219 10.34 5.64 -16.12
N THR A 220 10.94 6.45 -16.99
CA THR A 220 10.26 7.04 -18.16
C THR A 220 10.96 6.65 -19.46
N GLY A 221 11.73 5.55 -19.44
CA GLY A 221 12.64 5.20 -20.52
C GLY A 221 13.87 6.10 -20.47
N GLU A 222 14.23 6.76 -21.58
CA GLU A 222 15.47 7.56 -21.74
C GLU A 222 15.51 8.92 -21.02
N ARG A 223 14.39 9.39 -20.44
CA ARG A 223 14.32 10.66 -19.67
C ARG A 223 14.42 10.43 -18.17
N ASP A 224 14.62 11.51 -17.41
CA ASP A 224 14.61 11.43 -15.94
C ASP A 224 13.32 10.79 -15.41
N PRO A 225 13.37 10.13 -14.24
CA PRO A 225 12.20 9.52 -13.64
C PRO A 225 11.05 10.49 -13.42
N ALA A 226 9.83 9.96 -13.40
CA ALA A 226 8.65 10.69 -12.97
C ALA A 226 8.18 10.19 -11.60
N ILE A 227 7.35 10.98 -10.94
CA ILE A 227 6.68 10.64 -9.69
C ILE A 227 5.19 10.64 -9.99
N VAL A 228 4.50 9.54 -9.71
CA VAL A 228 3.05 9.43 -9.83
C VAL A 228 2.45 9.42 -8.43
N LEU A 229 1.82 10.53 -8.05
CA LEU A 229 1.26 10.75 -6.71
C LEU A 229 -0.23 10.47 -6.70
N ARG A 230 -0.73 9.91 -5.59
CA ARG A 230 -2.18 9.86 -5.38
C ARG A 230 -2.71 11.26 -5.12
N VAL A 231 -3.90 11.57 -5.62
CA VAL A 231 -4.53 12.88 -5.45
C VAL A 231 -5.84 12.72 -4.69
N ASN A 232 -5.91 13.35 -3.52
CA ASN A 232 -7.14 13.41 -2.75
C ASN A 232 -7.97 14.63 -3.19
N THR A 233 -9.24 14.40 -3.49
CA THR A 233 -10.20 15.43 -3.91
C THR A 233 -11.47 15.36 -3.08
N LYS A 234 -12.25 16.45 -3.02
CA LYS A 234 -13.54 16.45 -2.32
C LYS A 234 -14.56 15.56 -3.05
N HIS A 235 -14.62 15.70 -4.37
CA HIS A 235 -15.55 15.01 -5.28
C HIS A 235 -14.88 14.73 -6.64
N GLY A 236 -15.62 14.21 -7.61
CA GLY A 236 -15.16 14.04 -8.99
C GLY A 236 -14.41 12.74 -9.26
N PRO A 237 -13.85 12.57 -10.47
CA PRO A 237 -13.15 11.36 -10.86
C PRO A 237 -11.84 11.18 -10.07
N GLU A 238 -11.38 9.93 -10.00
CA GLU A 238 -10.07 9.63 -9.42
C GLU A 238 -8.95 10.06 -10.35
N MET A 239 -7.96 10.77 -9.80
CA MET A 239 -6.83 11.29 -10.55
C MET A 239 -5.51 10.94 -9.87
N ALA A 240 -4.43 11.00 -10.64
CA ALA A 240 -3.07 11.07 -10.11
C ALA A 240 -2.36 12.33 -10.62
N ALA A 241 -1.32 12.75 -9.91
CA ALA A 241 -0.45 13.84 -10.34
C ALA A 241 0.87 13.25 -10.87
N LEU A 242 1.20 13.58 -12.12
CA LEU A 242 2.44 13.19 -12.79
C LEU A 242 3.48 14.29 -12.65
N VAL A 243 4.34 14.17 -11.65
CA VAL A 243 5.42 15.13 -11.39
C VAL A 243 6.70 14.67 -12.09
N HIS A 244 7.40 15.58 -12.74
CA HIS A 244 8.62 15.28 -13.49
C HIS A 244 9.87 15.70 -12.70
N VAL A 245 10.83 14.79 -12.55
CA VAL A 245 12.19 15.15 -12.13
C VAL A 245 12.86 15.85 -13.32
N ARG A 246 13.48 17.00 -13.09
CA ARG A 246 14.23 17.71 -14.15
C ARG A 246 15.62 17.11 -14.33
N ALA A 247 16.25 17.42 -15.47
CA ALA A 247 17.60 16.95 -15.83
C ALA A 247 18.72 17.31 -14.84
N ASP A 248 18.51 18.32 -13.99
CA ASP A 248 19.45 18.62 -12.90
C ASP A 248 19.40 17.58 -11.76
N GLY A 249 18.37 16.74 -11.71
CA GLY A 249 18.06 15.80 -10.65
C GLY A 249 17.87 16.44 -9.28
N ARG A 250 17.56 17.75 -9.24
CA ARG A 250 17.49 18.61 -8.05
C ARG A 250 16.21 19.43 -8.01
N SER A 251 15.47 19.52 -9.10
CA SER A 251 14.19 20.19 -9.14
C SER A 251 13.09 19.31 -9.74
N LEU A 252 11.86 19.59 -9.32
CA LEU A 252 10.65 18.96 -9.82
C LEU A 252 9.85 19.97 -10.63
N SER A 253 9.05 19.48 -11.58
CA SER A 253 8.05 20.28 -12.30
C SER A 253 6.72 19.57 -12.41
N PHE A 254 5.67 20.38 -12.39
CA PHE A 254 4.29 19.97 -12.51
C PHE A 254 3.51 21.10 -13.17
N ASP A 255 2.72 20.77 -14.19
CA ASP A 255 1.79 21.68 -14.85
C ASP A 255 0.36 21.25 -14.51
N PRO A 256 -0.37 21.96 -13.63
CA PRO A 256 -1.70 21.55 -13.20
C PRO A 256 -2.73 21.52 -14.34
N ALA A 257 -2.46 22.14 -15.49
CA ALA A 257 -3.35 22.04 -16.65
C ALA A 257 -3.15 20.76 -17.47
N ARG A 258 -2.03 20.05 -17.29
CA ARG A 258 -1.64 18.90 -18.14
C ARG A 258 -1.23 17.65 -17.37
N ASP A 259 -0.79 17.79 -16.13
CA ASP A 259 -0.12 16.73 -15.38
C ASP A 259 -1.01 16.10 -14.30
N PHE A 260 -2.25 16.55 -14.15
CA PHE A 260 -3.30 15.72 -13.58
C PHE A 260 -3.80 14.73 -14.64
N VAL A 261 -3.82 13.44 -14.29
CA VAL A 261 -4.21 12.35 -15.19
C VAL A 261 -5.34 11.55 -14.58
N ASP A 262 -6.31 11.17 -15.41
CA ASP A 262 -7.38 10.26 -14.99
C ASP A 262 -6.78 8.90 -14.70
N PHE A 263 -6.95 8.43 -13.46
CA PHE A 263 -6.41 7.14 -13.03
C PHE A 263 -7.40 6.42 -12.12
N PRO A 264 -8.04 5.32 -12.57
CA PRO A 264 -8.87 4.49 -11.71
C PRO A 264 -8.09 3.96 -10.50
N GLY A 265 -8.49 4.39 -9.30
CA GLY A 265 -7.79 4.13 -8.04
C GLY A 265 -6.78 5.19 -7.62
N GLY A 266 -6.59 6.26 -8.40
CA GLY A 266 -5.63 7.34 -8.18
C GLY A 266 -5.86 8.17 -6.91
N GLY A 267 -7.04 8.07 -6.29
CA GLY A 267 -7.35 8.72 -5.01
C GLY A 267 -6.82 7.97 -3.77
N LYS A 268 -6.29 6.75 -3.94
CA LYS A 268 -5.77 5.89 -2.86
C LYS A 268 -4.33 5.48 -3.16
N LYS A 269 -3.65 4.91 -2.16
CA LYS A 269 -2.29 4.41 -2.35
C LYS A 269 -2.24 3.35 -3.44
N PHE A 270 -1.31 3.52 -4.36
CA PHE A 270 -0.97 2.56 -5.39
C PHE A 270 0.55 2.48 -5.53
N THR A 271 1.02 1.42 -6.19
CA THR A 271 2.42 1.24 -6.59
C THR A 271 2.44 1.13 -8.12
N VAL A 272 3.23 1.95 -8.81
CA VAL A 272 3.45 1.85 -10.26
C VAL A 272 4.84 1.32 -10.55
N ARG A 273 4.96 0.34 -11.45
CA ARG A 273 6.25 -0.10 -12.01
C ARG A 273 6.16 -0.27 -13.52
N PHE A 274 7.27 -0.03 -14.20
CA PHE A 274 7.39 -0.25 -15.64
C PHE A 274 7.81 -1.68 -15.93
N ASP A 275 7.10 -2.34 -16.84
CA ASP A 275 7.47 -3.64 -17.38
C ASP A 275 8.13 -3.48 -18.77
N PRO A 276 9.44 -3.75 -18.91
CA PRO A 276 10.11 -3.63 -20.20
C PRO A 276 9.66 -4.69 -21.22
N ARG A 277 9.00 -5.78 -20.79
CA ARG A 277 8.52 -6.82 -21.72
C ARG A 277 7.24 -6.41 -22.44
N SER A 278 6.28 -5.84 -21.72
CA SER A 278 5.06 -5.33 -22.34
C SER A 278 5.16 -3.87 -22.77
N GLU A 279 6.25 -3.17 -22.41
CA GLU A 279 6.43 -1.72 -22.59
C GLU A 279 5.27 -0.91 -21.97
N ARG A 280 4.78 -1.37 -20.80
CA ARG A 280 3.67 -0.73 -20.09
C ARG A 280 4.02 -0.50 -18.63
N TYR A 281 3.39 0.52 -18.08
CA TYR A 281 3.29 0.74 -16.65
C TYR A 281 2.15 -0.09 -16.11
N TRP A 282 2.39 -0.76 -14.99
CA TRP A 282 1.39 -1.58 -14.31
C TRP A 282 1.17 -1.05 -12.91
N SER A 283 -0.03 -1.28 -12.37
CA SER A 283 -0.35 -1.00 -10.98
C SER A 283 -1.43 -1.95 -10.45
N LEU A 284 -1.41 -2.15 -9.13
CA LEU A 284 -2.52 -2.71 -8.36
C LEU A 284 -3.15 -1.57 -7.59
N ALA A 285 -4.32 -1.12 -8.04
CA ALA A 285 -4.99 0.08 -7.53
C ALA A 285 -6.42 -0.22 -7.10
N ASN A 286 -6.92 0.55 -6.12
CA ASN A 286 -8.30 0.43 -5.69
C ASN A 286 -9.26 1.14 -6.66
N ALA A 287 -9.45 0.63 -7.86
CA ALA A 287 -10.35 1.25 -8.83
C ALA A 287 -11.80 1.25 -8.35
N VAL A 288 -12.54 2.33 -8.65
CA VAL A 288 -13.99 2.39 -8.44
C VAL A 288 -14.71 2.42 -9.79
N PRO A 289 -15.03 1.25 -10.38
CA PRO A 289 -15.80 1.20 -11.61
C PRO A 289 -17.16 1.87 -11.42
N ASN A 290 -17.57 2.72 -12.36
CA ASN A 290 -18.89 3.37 -12.40
C ASN A 290 -19.15 4.37 -11.25
N ALA A 291 -18.12 5.05 -10.75
CA ALA A 291 -18.33 6.19 -9.85
C ALA A 291 -19.07 7.32 -10.58
N ASP A 292 -20.14 7.83 -9.99
CA ASP A 292 -20.88 9.01 -10.47
C ASP A 292 -20.26 10.34 -9.99
N GLY A 293 -19.11 10.27 -9.30
CA GLY A 293 -18.36 11.41 -8.78
C GLY A 293 -18.93 12.05 -7.52
N THR A 294 -20.03 11.52 -6.95
CA THR A 294 -20.70 12.11 -5.77
C THR A 294 -20.17 11.57 -4.45
N ALA A 295 -19.70 10.32 -4.44
CA ALA A 295 -19.16 9.68 -3.26
C ALA A 295 -17.72 10.14 -2.95
N ASN A 296 -17.34 10.11 -1.68
CA ASN A 296 -15.92 10.24 -1.30
C ASN A 296 -15.18 8.96 -1.73
N LEU A 297 -14.54 9.01 -2.91
CA LEU A 297 -13.89 7.84 -3.53
C LEU A 297 -12.67 7.35 -2.75
N GLU A 298 -12.04 8.21 -1.93
CA GLU A 298 -10.95 7.82 -1.02
C GLU A 298 -11.40 6.76 0.00
N ARG A 299 -12.71 6.73 0.33
CA ARG A 299 -13.31 5.76 1.25
C ARG A 299 -13.81 4.49 0.57
N VAL A 300 -13.66 4.36 -0.75
CA VAL A 300 -14.09 3.17 -1.51
C VAL A 300 -12.86 2.34 -1.84
N ARG A 301 -12.65 1.27 -1.08
CA ARG A 301 -11.43 0.42 -1.14
C ARG A 301 -11.70 -1.08 -1.29
N ASN A 302 -12.96 -1.45 -1.51
CA ASN A 302 -13.45 -2.83 -1.60
C ASN A 302 -13.24 -3.48 -2.98
N THR A 303 -12.53 -2.84 -3.90
CA THR A 303 -12.18 -3.39 -5.22
C THR A 303 -10.68 -3.18 -5.44
N LEU A 304 -9.91 -4.24 -5.68
CA LEU A 304 -8.51 -4.18 -6.12
C LEU A 304 -8.44 -4.61 -7.58
N ALA A 305 -7.88 -3.77 -8.43
CA ALA A 305 -7.78 -4.02 -9.86
C ALA A 305 -6.33 -3.93 -10.34
N LEU A 306 -6.02 -4.79 -11.31
CA LEU A 306 -4.85 -4.65 -12.16
C LEU A 306 -5.14 -3.56 -13.18
N THR A 307 -4.31 -2.53 -13.20
CA THR A 307 -4.40 -1.42 -14.15
C THR A 307 -3.09 -1.30 -14.92
N SER A 308 -3.17 -0.77 -16.14
CA SER A 308 -1.99 -0.53 -16.94
C SER A 308 -2.09 0.76 -17.75
N SER A 309 -0.93 1.30 -18.14
CA SER A 309 -0.84 2.48 -19.00
C SER A 309 0.35 2.35 -19.94
N PRO A 310 0.25 2.80 -21.21
CA PRO A 310 1.39 2.87 -22.11
C PRO A 310 2.28 4.10 -21.85
N ASP A 311 1.78 5.13 -21.17
CA ASP A 311 2.41 6.46 -21.16
C ASP A 311 2.27 7.23 -19.83
N LEU A 312 1.83 6.56 -18.76
CA LEU A 312 1.47 7.14 -17.44
C LEU A 312 0.28 8.10 -17.44
N ARG A 313 -0.34 8.34 -18.61
CA ARG A 313 -1.44 9.31 -18.77
C ARG A 313 -2.76 8.61 -19.05
N HIS A 314 -2.75 7.61 -19.93
CA HIS A 314 -3.93 6.86 -20.31
C HIS A 314 -3.95 5.53 -19.56
N TRP A 315 -4.78 5.43 -18.52
CA TRP A 315 -4.89 4.22 -17.69
C TRP A 315 -6.09 3.36 -18.07
N THR A 316 -5.88 2.06 -18.13
CA THR A 316 -6.91 1.05 -18.40
C THR A 316 -7.02 0.10 -17.21
N VAL A 317 -8.26 -0.23 -16.81
CA VAL A 317 -8.52 -1.34 -15.89
C VAL A 317 -8.49 -2.64 -16.68
N GLU A 318 -7.46 -3.45 -16.47
CA GLU A 318 -7.24 -4.70 -17.21
C GLU A 318 -8.05 -5.85 -16.62
N ARG A 319 -8.09 -5.93 -15.28
CA ARG A 319 -8.76 -7.02 -14.56
C ARG A 319 -9.10 -6.60 -13.14
N VAL A 320 -10.34 -6.85 -12.70
CA VAL A 320 -10.68 -6.82 -11.27
C VAL A 320 -10.16 -8.10 -10.62
N LEU A 321 -9.31 -7.96 -9.60
CA LEU A 321 -8.66 -9.08 -8.92
C LEU A 321 -9.44 -9.52 -7.68
N LEU A 322 -9.83 -8.54 -6.86
CA LEU A 322 -10.61 -8.76 -5.64
C LEU A 322 -11.74 -7.74 -5.60
N GLN A 323 -12.93 -8.19 -5.21
CA GLN A 323 -14.07 -7.31 -5.03
C GLN A 323 -15.00 -7.83 -3.92
N SER A 324 -15.52 -6.92 -3.11
CA SER A 324 -16.52 -7.20 -2.08
C SER A 324 -17.75 -6.30 -2.27
N ALA A 325 -18.94 -6.81 -1.95
CA ALA A 325 -20.15 -6.01 -1.88
C ALA A 325 -20.19 -5.09 -0.63
N ASP A 326 -19.52 -5.49 0.47
CA ASP A 326 -19.42 -4.66 1.68
C ASP A 326 -18.35 -3.58 1.49
N ARG A 327 -18.77 -2.42 0.98
CA ARG A 327 -17.89 -1.25 0.80
C ARG A 327 -17.54 -0.53 2.10
N LEU A 328 -18.25 -0.79 3.19
CA LEU A 328 -18.07 -0.05 4.46
C LEU A 328 -17.02 -0.72 5.34
N ARG A 329 -16.97 -2.05 5.32
CA ARG A 329 -16.04 -2.85 6.13
C ARG A 329 -14.92 -3.49 5.34
N HIS A 330 -15.12 -3.84 4.06
CA HIS A 330 -14.07 -4.53 3.30
C HIS A 330 -13.19 -3.58 2.51
N GLY A 331 -11.89 -3.87 2.51
CA GLY A 331 -10.88 -3.11 1.80
C GLY A 331 -9.69 -3.97 1.39
N PHE A 332 -9.18 -3.78 0.16
CA PHE A 332 -8.06 -4.54 -0.40
C PHE A 332 -7.00 -3.56 -0.90
N GLN A 333 -6.24 -2.97 0.01
CA GLN A 333 -5.61 -1.67 -0.21
C GLN A 333 -4.11 -1.70 0.04
N TYR A 334 -3.44 -0.62 -0.37
CA TYR A 334 -2.03 -0.39 -0.14
C TYR A 334 -1.07 -1.43 -0.77
N ALA A 335 -1.53 -2.17 -1.78
CA ALA A 335 -0.76 -3.21 -2.43
C ALA A 335 0.67 -2.74 -2.78
N ASP A 336 1.68 -3.44 -2.28
CA ASP A 336 3.06 -3.33 -2.74
C ASP A 336 3.46 -4.65 -3.38
N TRP A 337 4.16 -4.58 -4.50
CA TRP A 337 4.25 -5.73 -5.40
C TRP A 337 5.51 -5.70 -6.24
N GLN A 338 5.92 -6.87 -6.73
CA GLN A 338 7.08 -7.11 -7.57
C GLN A 338 6.70 -7.97 -8.78
N PHE A 339 7.43 -7.82 -9.89
CA PHE A 339 7.35 -8.77 -11.00
C PHE A 339 8.13 -10.03 -10.65
N GLU A 340 7.57 -11.20 -10.97
CA GLU A 340 8.27 -12.48 -10.94
C GLU A 340 7.92 -13.28 -12.19
N GLY A 341 8.83 -13.24 -13.18
CA GLY A 341 8.58 -13.88 -14.48
C GLY A 341 7.35 -13.30 -15.19
N ASP A 342 6.31 -14.14 -15.34
CA ASP A 342 5.01 -13.80 -15.93
C ASP A 342 3.94 -13.41 -14.91
N ASP A 343 4.29 -13.41 -13.63
CA ASP A 343 3.40 -13.10 -12.52
C ASP A 343 3.72 -11.74 -11.87
N ILE A 344 2.74 -11.23 -11.15
CA ILE A 344 2.96 -10.22 -10.10
C ILE A 344 2.75 -10.91 -8.74
N VAL A 345 3.71 -10.73 -7.84
CA VAL A 345 3.57 -11.11 -6.43
C VAL A 345 3.36 -9.85 -5.59
N ALA A 346 2.43 -9.89 -4.65
CA ALA A 346 2.02 -8.70 -3.91
C ALA A 346 1.70 -8.99 -2.44
N VAL A 347 1.94 -8.00 -1.60
CA VAL A 347 1.41 -7.93 -0.24
C VAL A 347 0.35 -6.85 -0.18
N VAL A 348 -0.76 -7.13 0.48
CA VAL A 348 -1.94 -6.25 0.53
C VAL A 348 -2.40 -6.15 1.97
N ARG A 349 -2.66 -4.93 2.46
CA ARG A 349 -3.36 -4.78 3.73
C ARG A 349 -4.85 -4.90 3.47
N MET A 350 -5.51 -5.79 4.20
CA MET A 350 -6.90 -6.13 3.98
C MET A 350 -7.73 -5.84 5.22
N ALA A 351 -8.88 -5.21 4.99
CA ALA A 351 -9.97 -5.17 5.93
C ALA A 351 -10.98 -6.23 5.48
N PHE A 352 -11.20 -7.27 6.27
CA PHE A 352 -12.03 -8.41 5.89
C PHE A 352 -12.66 -9.09 7.11
N ASP A 353 -13.63 -9.96 6.87
CA ASP A 353 -14.25 -10.78 7.91
C ASP A 353 -13.22 -11.73 8.56
N ASP A 354 -13.38 -11.93 9.87
CA ASP A 354 -12.63 -12.88 10.68
C ASP A 354 -13.56 -13.54 11.70
N SER A 355 -13.07 -14.52 12.46
CA SER A 355 -13.86 -15.26 13.45
C SER A 355 -14.38 -14.40 14.61
N GLU A 356 -13.96 -13.14 14.72
CA GLU A 356 -14.27 -12.22 15.82
C GLU A 356 -15.20 -11.06 15.38
N GLY A 357 -15.71 -11.10 14.16
CA GLY A 357 -16.68 -10.13 13.64
C GLY A 357 -16.15 -9.21 12.54
N GLY A 358 -14.91 -9.43 12.09
CA GLY A 358 -14.33 -8.76 10.94
C GLY A 358 -13.73 -7.39 11.22
N ALA A 359 -13.28 -6.74 10.14
CA ALA A 359 -12.63 -5.44 10.21
C ALA A 359 -13.56 -4.33 10.73
N GLN A 360 -12.98 -3.36 11.43
CA GLN A 360 -13.70 -2.20 11.97
C GLN A 360 -14.27 -1.31 10.85
N SER A 361 -13.50 -1.12 9.77
CA SER A 361 -13.88 -0.35 8.59
C SER A 361 -13.04 -0.76 7.39
N GLN A 362 -13.44 -0.37 6.18
CA GLN A 362 -12.66 -0.59 4.95
C GLN A 362 -11.23 -0.01 5.02
N HIS A 363 -11.00 0.98 5.89
CA HIS A 363 -9.70 1.61 6.07
C HIS A 363 -8.85 0.87 7.11
N ASP A 364 -9.46 0.45 8.21
CA ASP A 364 -8.80 -0.10 9.40
C ASP A 364 -8.59 -1.61 9.22
N SER A 365 -7.51 -1.96 8.51
CA SER A 365 -7.17 -3.33 8.13
C SER A 365 -6.78 -4.21 9.32
N ASN A 366 -7.37 -5.41 9.36
CA ASN A 366 -7.07 -6.48 10.31
C ASN A 366 -6.12 -7.55 9.74
N TYR A 367 -5.83 -7.55 8.44
CA TYR A 367 -4.96 -8.51 7.80
C TYR A 367 -3.85 -7.86 6.97
N VAL A 368 -2.71 -8.55 6.86
CA VAL A 368 -1.77 -8.42 5.75
C VAL A 368 -1.69 -9.78 5.08
N THR A 369 -1.94 -9.85 3.78
CA THR A 369 -1.91 -11.11 3.02
C THR A 369 -1.01 -11.00 1.80
N PHE A 370 -0.46 -12.14 1.40
CA PHE A 370 0.23 -12.34 0.15
C PHE A 370 -0.73 -12.81 -0.93
N VAL A 371 -0.67 -12.19 -2.11
CA VAL A 371 -1.43 -12.58 -3.28
C VAL A 371 -0.52 -12.69 -4.49
N ARG A 372 -0.80 -13.66 -5.37
CA ARG A 372 -0.12 -13.83 -6.65
C ARG A 372 -1.10 -13.64 -7.79
N VAL A 373 -0.78 -12.72 -8.68
CA VAL A 373 -1.53 -12.40 -9.89
C VAL A 373 -0.84 -13.10 -11.06
N ARG A 374 -1.36 -14.27 -11.43
CA ARG A 374 -0.80 -15.08 -12.52
C ARG A 374 -1.00 -14.41 -13.88
N ASP A 375 -0.02 -14.61 -14.76
CA ASP A 375 -0.05 -14.24 -16.19
C ASP A 375 -0.56 -12.82 -16.42
N PHE A 376 -0.05 -11.84 -15.66
CA PHE A 376 -0.66 -10.50 -15.58
C PHE A 376 -0.68 -9.76 -16.92
N ARG A 377 0.23 -10.10 -17.84
CA ARG A 377 0.33 -9.51 -19.18
C ARG A 377 -0.78 -9.98 -20.13
N HIS A 378 -1.45 -11.10 -19.83
CA HIS A 378 -2.51 -11.63 -20.67
C HIS A 378 -3.88 -11.27 -20.08
N ALA A 379 -4.62 -10.42 -20.79
CA ALA A 379 -6.01 -10.15 -20.44
C ALA A 379 -6.83 -11.43 -20.63
N ALA A 380 -7.45 -11.93 -19.56
CA ALA A 380 -8.54 -12.88 -19.72
C ALA A 380 -9.64 -12.16 -20.49
N SER A 381 -9.87 -12.54 -21.75
CA SER A 381 -11.06 -12.07 -22.47
C SER A 381 -12.28 -12.38 -21.61
N PRO A 382 -13.16 -11.40 -21.31
CA PRO A 382 -14.36 -11.71 -20.56
C PRO A 382 -15.14 -12.75 -21.37
N LYS A 383 -15.29 -13.96 -20.81
CA LYS A 383 -16.25 -14.93 -21.33
C LYS A 383 -17.61 -14.24 -21.25
N ARG A 384 -18.16 -13.84 -22.40
CA ARG A 384 -19.58 -13.50 -22.50
C ARG A 384 -20.33 -14.69 -21.94
N ALA A 385 -21.05 -14.48 -20.84
CA ALA A 385 -22.10 -15.40 -20.46
C ALA A 385 -23.08 -15.43 -21.64
N GLU A 386 -23.08 -16.53 -22.38
CA GLU A 386 -24.15 -16.82 -23.32
C GLU A 386 -25.44 -16.90 -22.50
N ASN A 387 -26.29 -15.87 -22.63
CA ASN A 387 -27.67 -15.96 -22.20
C ASN A 387 -28.32 -17.06 -23.01
N GLY A 388 -28.41 -18.25 -22.40
CA GLY A 388 -29.26 -19.32 -22.88
C GLY A 388 -30.71 -18.88 -22.82
N SER A 389 -31.24 -18.45 -23.96
CA SER A 389 -32.69 -18.42 -24.17
C SER A 389 -33.20 -19.85 -24.24
N ARG A 390 -34.04 -20.24 -23.28
CA ARG A 390 -35.16 -21.15 -23.52
C ARG A 390 -36.37 -20.65 -22.77
#